data_AF-A0A842CFP6-F1
#
_entry.id   AF-A0A842CFP6-F1
#
_cell.length_a   1.000
_cell.length_b   1.000
_cell.length_c   1.000
_cell.angle_alpha   90.00
_cell.angle_beta   90.00
_cell.angle_gamma   90.00
#
_symmetry.space_group_name_H-M   'P 1'
#
loop_
_entity.id
_entity.type
_entity.pdbx_description
1 polymer ?
#
loop_
_entity_poly.entity_id
_entity_poly.type
_entity_poly.pdbx_seq_one_letter_code
_entity_poly.pdbx_strand_id
1 'polypeptide(L)'
;MFIIYYHAYISNKREVIILKEKALEIKIHNLLNKHNISLSELSRLSDIEVSRLSELANGKRQRIQINHLIRIAEALDIDDIREIIQLKNIE
;
A
#
# COMPACT_ATOMS: atom_id res chain seq x y z
N MET A 1 -37.88 8.43 -4.70
CA MET A 1 -37.87 9.67 -5.51
C MET A 1 -36.46 10.24 -5.71
N PHE A 2 -35.66 10.43 -4.66
CA PHE A 2 -34.28 10.97 -4.75
C PHE A 2 -33.28 10.11 -5.54
N ILE A 3 -33.37 8.78 -5.43
CA ILE A 3 -32.44 7.86 -6.11
C ILE A 3 -32.63 7.87 -7.64
N ILE A 4 -33.88 7.97 -8.09
CA ILE A 4 -34.21 7.98 -9.53
C ILE A 4 -33.71 9.27 -10.19
N TYR A 5 -33.78 10.40 -9.48
CA TYR A 5 -33.26 11.69 -9.96
C TYR A 5 -31.73 11.67 -10.10
N TYR A 6 -31.04 11.02 -9.16
CA TYR A 6 -29.59 10.85 -9.23
C TYR A 6 -29.18 9.96 -10.42
N HIS A 7 -29.90 8.86 -10.64
CA HIS A 7 -29.66 7.99 -11.80
C HIS A 7 -29.94 8.68 -13.13
N ALA A 8 -31.03 9.45 -13.25
CA ALA A 8 -31.41 10.14 -14.48
C ALA A 8 -30.48 11.32 -14.82
N TYR A 9 -29.95 12.04 -13.82
CA TYR A 9 -28.99 13.12 -14.03
C TYR A 9 -27.62 12.62 -14.55
N ILE A 10 -27.26 11.36 -14.28
CA ILE A 10 -25.99 10.78 -14.73
C ILE A 10 -25.99 10.37 -16.21
N SER A 11 -27.15 10.01 -16.78
CA SER A 11 -27.19 9.43 -18.14
C SER A 11 -26.97 10.39 -19.31
N ASN A 12 -26.98 11.72 -19.12
CA ASN A 12 -27.04 12.66 -20.27
C ASN A 12 -25.88 13.68 -20.36
N LYS A 13 -24.80 13.55 -19.56
CA LYS A 13 -23.72 14.57 -19.65
C LYS A 13 -22.33 14.22 -19.13
N ARG A 14 -21.89 12.96 -19.15
CA ARG A 14 -20.52 12.64 -18.73
C ARG A 14 -19.96 11.49 -19.56
N GLU A 15 -18.88 11.78 -20.28
CA GLU A 15 -17.80 10.81 -20.44
C GLU A 15 -17.72 9.98 -19.18
N VAL A 16 -17.84 8.66 -19.32
CA VAL A 16 -17.79 7.72 -18.22
C VAL A 16 -16.52 8.01 -17.43
N ILE A 17 -16.62 8.72 -16.30
CA ILE A 17 -15.54 8.86 -15.35
C ILE A 17 -15.40 7.48 -14.74
N ILE A 18 -14.59 6.63 -15.37
CA ILE A 18 -14.14 5.36 -14.83
C ILE A 18 -13.41 5.74 -13.54
N LEU A 19 -14.05 5.53 -12.39
CA LEU A 19 -13.42 5.69 -11.08
C LEU A 19 -12.29 4.65 -11.03
N LYS A 20 -11.07 5.06 -11.38
CA LYS A 20 -9.88 4.23 -11.20
C LYS A 20 -9.61 4.12 -9.71
N GLU A 21 -10.03 3.02 -9.10
CA GLU A 21 -9.72 2.74 -7.70
C GLU A 21 -8.22 2.54 -7.52
N LYS A 22 -7.67 3.11 -6.45
CA LYS A 22 -6.24 3.08 -6.13
C LYS A 22 -6.04 2.34 -4.81
N ALA A 23 -5.04 1.47 -4.77
CA ALA A 23 -4.55 0.82 -3.56
C ALA A 23 -3.14 1.30 -3.23
N LEU A 24 -2.80 1.29 -1.94
CA LEU A 24 -1.43 1.45 -1.47
C LEU A 24 -0.76 0.07 -1.44
N GLU A 25 0.37 -0.07 -2.12
CA GLU A 25 1.20 -1.26 -2.12
C GLU A 25 2.51 -0.97 -1.38
N ILE A 26 2.92 -1.90 -0.53
CA ILE A 26 4.17 -1.81 0.24
C ILE A 26 5.15 -2.82 -0.34
N LYS A 27 6.30 -2.35 -0.78
CA LYS A 27 7.26 -3.11 -1.58
C LYS A 27 8.19 -3.97 -0.71
N ILE A 28 7.64 -4.72 0.24
CA ILE A 28 8.43 -5.53 1.20
C ILE A 28 9.40 -6.46 0.47
N HIS A 29 8.95 -7.22 -0.53
CA HIS A 29 9.82 -8.13 -1.28
C HIS A 29 10.99 -7.41 -1.98
N ASN A 30 10.76 -6.21 -2.51
CA ASN A 30 11.82 -5.43 -3.15
C ASN A 30 12.84 -4.94 -2.13
N LEU A 31 12.40 -4.53 -0.94
CA LEU A 31 13.28 -4.14 0.16
C LEU A 31 14.15 -5.32 0.62
N LEU A 32 13.55 -6.49 0.85
CA LEU A 32 14.29 -7.69 1.26
C LEU A 32 15.38 -8.06 0.25
N ASN A 33 15.05 -8.04 -1.05
CA ASN A 33 16.00 -8.35 -2.11
C ASN A 33 17.09 -7.28 -2.24
N LYS A 34 16.74 -5.98 -2.16
CA LYS A 34 17.70 -4.87 -2.28
C LYS A 34 18.74 -4.88 -1.16
N HIS A 35 18.31 -5.18 0.07
CA HIS A 35 19.18 -5.21 1.24
C HIS A 35 19.76 -6.61 1.53
N ASN A 36 19.39 -7.63 0.74
CA ASN A 36 19.80 -9.02 0.91
C ASN A 36 19.54 -9.56 2.33
N ILE A 37 18.35 -9.26 2.87
CA ILE A 37 17.92 -9.66 4.22
C ILE A 37 16.67 -10.53 4.16
N SER A 38 16.47 -11.34 5.20
CA SER A 38 15.24 -12.12 5.35
C SER A 38 14.09 -11.29 5.95
N LEU A 39 12.84 -11.74 5.79
CA LEU A 39 11.68 -11.12 6.45
C LEU A 39 11.83 -11.11 7.99
N SER A 40 12.41 -12.17 8.54
CA SER A 40 12.70 -12.29 9.98
C SER A 40 13.76 -11.29 10.45
N GLU A 41 14.71 -10.96 9.60
CA GLU A 41 15.74 -9.98 9.88
C GLU A 41 15.18 -8.56 9.80
N LEU A 42 14.38 -8.24 8.78
CA LEU A 42 13.65 -6.98 8.71
C LEU A 42 12.74 -6.79 9.93
N SER A 43 12.09 -7.86 10.39
CA SER A 43 11.28 -7.85 11.61
C SER A 43 12.08 -7.44 12.84
N ARG A 44 13.30 -7.97 13.00
CA ARG A 44 14.20 -7.62 14.10
C ARG A 44 14.70 -6.19 14.01
N LEU A 45 15.13 -5.77 12.83
CA LEU A 45 15.68 -4.43 12.60
C LEU A 45 14.63 -3.33 12.79
N SER A 46 13.44 -3.55 12.25
CA SER A 46 12.34 -2.59 12.35
C SER A 46 11.50 -2.75 13.62
N ASP A 47 11.71 -3.80 14.41
CA ASP A 47 10.86 -4.21 15.55
C ASP A 47 9.35 -4.26 15.18
N ILE A 48 9.06 -4.79 13.98
CA ILE A 48 7.71 -5.09 13.51
C ILE A 48 7.55 -6.61 13.46
N GLU A 49 6.45 -7.13 13.98
CA GLU A 49 6.18 -8.57 13.98
C GLU A 49 6.25 -9.19 12.57
N VAL A 50 6.93 -10.34 12.44
CA VAL A 50 7.09 -11.08 11.16
C VAL A 50 5.74 -11.38 10.51
N SER A 51 4.71 -11.74 11.28
CA SER A 51 3.37 -12.03 10.77
C SER A 51 2.77 -10.80 10.06
N ARG A 52 2.93 -9.61 10.65
CA ARG A 52 2.45 -8.34 10.10
C ARG A 52 3.20 -7.99 8.83
N LEU A 53 4.53 -8.14 8.81
CA LEU A 53 5.33 -7.91 7.59
C LEU A 53 4.94 -8.90 6.48
N SER A 54 4.65 -10.16 6.83
CA SER A 54 4.17 -11.18 5.90
C SER A 54 2.79 -10.84 5.32
N GLU A 55 1.85 -10.36 6.13
CA GLU A 55 0.54 -9.90 5.66
C GLU A 55 0.65 -8.72 4.69
N LEU A 56 1.57 -7.77 4.96
CA LEU A 56 1.83 -6.61 4.10
C LEU A 56 2.48 -7.04 2.79
N ALA A 57 3.47 -7.93 2.84
CA ALA A 57 4.17 -8.44 1.66
C ALA A 57 3.24 -9.20 0.70
N ASN A 58 2.30 -9.97 1.26
CA ASN A 58 1.33 -10.75 0.48
C ASN A 58 0.07 -9.95 0.07
N GLY A 59 -0.01 -8.66 0.41
CA GLY A 59 -1.18 -7.82 0.10
C GLY A 59 -2.47 -8.18 0.83
N LYS A 60 -2.42 -9.10 1.81
CA LYS A 60 -3.57 -9.49 2.66
C LYS A 60 -4.00 -8.35 3.59
N ARG A 61 -3.05 -7.49 3.96
CA ARG A 61 -3.27 -6.28 4.75
C ARG A 61 -2.89 -5.05 3.94
N GLN A 62 -3.86 -4.18 3.68
CA GLN A 62 -3.64 -2.90 2.97
C GLN A 62 -3.43 -1.70 3.91
N ARG A 63 -3.56 -1.89 5.22
CA ARG A 63 -3.42 -0.83 6.22
C ARG A 63 -2.11 -0.96 6.98
N ILE A 64 -1.24 0.03 6.83
CA ILE A 64 -0.03 0.21 7.63
C ILE A 64 -0.12 1.53 8.40
N GLN A 65 0.36 1.52 9.64
CA GLN A 65 0.51 2.74 10.44
C GLN A 65 1.80 3.46 10.00
N ILE A 66 1.77 4.80 9.98
CA ILE A 66 2.94 5.63 9.60
C ILE A 66 4.17 5.27 10.44
N ASN A 67 3.99 4.94 11.72
CA ASN A 67 5.10 4.53 12.59
C ASN A 67 5.86 3.30 12.08
N HIS A 68 5.18 2.31 11.50
CA HIS A 68 5.85 1.16 10.90
C HIS A 68 6.67 1.56 9.66
N LEU A 69 6.18 2.54 8.92
CA LEU A 69 6.86 3.03 7.73
C LEU A 69 8.17 3.74 8.11
N ILE A 70 8.13 4.56 9.16
CA ILE A 70 9.32 5.21 9.74
C ILE A 70 10.31 4.16 10.24
N ARG A 71 9.85 3.17 11.01
CA ARG A 71 10.71 2.10 11.52
C ARG A 71 11.38 1.27 10.42
N ILE A 72 10.68 1.00 9.31
CA ILE A 72 11.29 0.33 8.15
C ILE A 72 12.33 1.24 7.49
N ALA A 73 12.05 2.53 7.37
CA ALA A 73 12.98 3.51 6.80
C ALA A 73 14.26 3.63 7.65
N GLU A 74 14.13 3.77 8.96
CA GLU A 74 15.25 3.82 9.91
C GLU A 74 16.06 2.52 9.91
N ALA A 75 15.38 1.36 9.88
CA ALA A 75 16.01 0.05 9.86
C ALA A 75 16.85 -0.23 8.60
N LEU A 76 16.50 0.39 7.49
CA LEU A 76 17.11 0.16 6.18
C LEU A 76 17.91 1.35 5.66
N ASP A 77 18.02 2.43 6.44
CA ASP A 77 18.68 3.69 6.05
C ASP A 77 18.10 4.26 4.74
N ILE A 78 16.77 4.39 4.70
CA ILE A 78 16.02 4.88 3.53
C ILE A 78 15.50 6.29 3.78
N ASP A 79 15.97 7.25 2.99
CA ASP A 79 15.47 8.63 3.02
C ASP A 79 14.21 8.83 2.14
N ASP A 80 14.09 8.08 1.04
CA ASP A 80 12.99 8.21 0.09
C ASP A 80 11.88 7.18 0.33
N ILE A 81 10.75 7.65 0.84
CA ILE A 81 9.58 6.82 1.12
C ILE A 81 9.03 6.06 -0.09
N ARG A 82 9.28 6.57 -1.31
CA ARG A 82 8.87 5.91 -2.55
C ARG A 82 9.60 4.60 -2.75
N GLU A 83 10.68 4.32 -2.03
CA GLU A 83 11.32 3.01 -2.03
C GLU A 83 10.47 1.96 -1.31
N ILE A 84 9.71 2.38 -0.29
CA ILE A 84 8.92 1.50 0.56
C ILE A 84 7.49 1.33 0.03
N ILE A 85 6.88 2.39 -0.51
CA ILE A 85 5.46 2.38 -0.93
C ILE A 85 5.25 2.84 -2.37
N GLN A 86 4.16 2.37 -2.97
CA GLN A 86 3.67 2.85 -4.27
C GLN A 86 2.14 2.78 -4.36
N LEU A 87 1.58 3.54 -5.30
CA LEU A 87 0.16 3.45 -5.64
C LEU A 87 -0.04 2.45 -6.76
N LYS A 88 -0.99 1.53 -6.61
CA LYS A 88 -1.40 0.55 -7.62
C LYS A 88 -2.84 0.80 -8.05
N ASN A 89 -3.15 0.54 -9.31
CA ASN A 89 -4.54 0.52 -9.78
C ASN A 89 -5.19 -0.78 -9.34
N ILE A 90 -6.43 -0.70 -8.84
CA ILE A 90 -7.29 -1.88 -8.65
C ILE A 90 -8.04 -2.02 -9.98
N GLU A 91 -7.73 -3.09 -10.72
CA GLU A 91 -8.44 -3.48 -11.94
C GLU A 91 -9.66 -4.34 -11.62
#